data_AF-A0A9W7BES3-F1
#
_entry.id   AF-A0A9W7BES3-F1
#
_cell.length_a   1.000
_cell.length_b   1.000
_cell.length_c   1.000
_cell.angle_alpha   90.00
_cell.angle_beta   90.00
_cell.angle_gamma   90.00
#
_symmetry.space_group_name_H-M   'P 1'
#
loop_
_entity.id
_entity.type
_entity.pdbx_description
1 polymer ?
#
loop_
_entity_poly.entity_id
_entity_poly.type
_entity_poly.pdbx_seq_one_letter_code
_entity_poly.pdbx_strand_id
1 'polypeptide(L)'
;MGGAESVPAPDLRVKRAMAIAKMDMKDVGRFWKKFRKLDKEMRGNIDVEDFYEAIEEQRSIYGDGIFELLDITHAGTISFGEFIQSIIVMCLFEHEEVMKFCFYVFDKDKNGYVEKEELDTMLNVFHHVGQGETLKGNPKKAHSSLKISEDGKVEFDDVKEIAERFPSLWYPAYRIQNNMMIAYMGENWWSKKKQHLQDIKDLKAKRKREKELEEDAKFERLRQRKIRKKMGMLKYYLCPWNRKAYDKMFPRRVKELDHGLSAEELAELRRKAREEAKRLEEMMIKNPETAEWRNYLKSKDRKFKVKVAKQKAEEEGIVAKSRPKAQAGDRMARLERRRDRHIKVKIQKKL
;
A
#
# COMPACT_ATOMS: atom_id res chain seq x y z
N MET A 1 24.89 -33.68 20.48
CA MET A 1 25.04 -32.35 21.09
C MET A 1 24.36 -31.34 20.17
N GLY A 2 23.06 -31.08 20.38
CA GLY A 2 22.28 -30.18 19.53
C GLY A 2 22.04 -28.86 20.26
N GLY A 3 22.80 -27.82 19.90
CA GLY A 3 22.50 -26.47 20.35
C GLY A 3 21.22 -26.01 19.67
N ALA A 4 20.16 -25.76 20.44
CA ALA A 4 18.91 -25.20 19.93
C ALA A 4 19.22 -23.84 19.27
N GLU A 5 19.13 -23.69 17.94
CA GLU A 5 17.91 -23.60 17.13
C GLU A 5 16.93 -22.49 17.56
N SER A 6 17.40 -21.47 18.30
CA SER A 6 16.56 -20.31 18.58
C SER A 6 16.34 -19.48 17.30
N VAL A 7 15.09 -19.06 17.08
CA VAL A 7 14.73 -18.17 15.98
C VAL A 7 15.41 -16.81 16.22
N PRO A 8 16.12 -16.24 15.25
CA PRO A 8 16.76 -14.94 15.43
C PRO A 8 15.72 -13.86 15.74
N ALA A 9 16.13 -12.83 16.48
CA ALA A 9 15.27 -11.70 16.75
C ALA A 9 14.82 -11.05 15.42
N PRO A 10 13.51 -10.77 15.22
CA PRO A 10 13.02 -10.19 13.98
C PRO A 10 13.67 -8.85 13.64
N ASP A 11 14.39 -8.81 12.53
CA ASP A 11 14.91 -7.58 11.95
C ASP A 11 13.79 -6.75 11.28
N LEU A 12 14.16 -5.64 10.62
CA LEU A 12 13.21 -4.77 9.93
C LEU A 12 12.45 -5.51 8.81
N ARG A 13 13.12 -6.37 8.03
CA ARG A 13 12.51 -7.10 6.90
C ARG A 13 11.55 -8.18 7.40
N VAL A 14 11.95 -8.94 8.42
CA VAL A 14 11.08 -9.92 9.09
C VAL A 14 9.85 -9.23 9.68
N LYS A 15 10.02 -8.09 10.36
CA LYS A 15 8.88 -7.35 10.94
C LYS A 15 7.92 -6.81 9.87
N ARG A 16 8.43 -6.32 8.73
CA ARG A 16 7.58 -5.93 7.57
C ARG A 16 6.79 -7.14 7.06
N ALA A 17 7.48 -8.25 6.81
CA ALA A 17 6.87 -9.49 6.37
C ALA A 17 5.76 -9.94 7.34
N MET A 18 6.03 -9.89 8.66
CA MET A 18 5.02 -10.19 9.69
C MET A 18 3.82 -9.24 9.65
N ALA A 19 4.05 -7.94 9.44
CA ALA A 19 2.99 -6.93 9.40
C ALA A 19 2.08 -7.10 8.17
N ILE A 20 2.68 -7.36 7.00
CA ILE A 20 1.99 -7.59 5.72
C ILE A 20 1.16 -8.87 5.81
N ALA A 21 1.80 -9.99 6.14
CA ALA A 21 1.18 -11.30 6.16
C ALA A 21 0.42 -11.62 7.46
N LYS A 22 0.33 -10.68 8.43
CA LYS A 22 -0.28 -10.93 9.76
C LYS A 22 0.23 -12.23 10.39
N MET A 23 1.55 -12.36 10.47
CA MET A 23 2.23 -13.53 11.04
C MET A 23 2.62 -13.31 12.49
N ASP A 24 2.65 -14.39 13.25
CA ASP A 24 3.18 -14.42 14.60
C ASP A 24 4.61 -15.03 14.64
N MET A 25 5.21 -15.12 15.82
CA MET A 25 6.54 -15.72 15.97
C MET A 25 6.57 -17.23 15.67
N LYS A 26 5.44 -17.93 15.73
CA LYS A 26 5.37 -19.35 15.38
C LYS A 26 5.48 -19.52 13.86
N ASP A 27 4.83 -18.65 13.10
CA ASP A 27 5.00 -18.54 11.65
C ASP A 27 6.47 -18.27 11.30
N VAL A 28 7.10 -17.26 11.91
CA VAL A 28 8.53 -16.96 11.68
C VAL A 28 9.43 -18.15 12.01
N GLY A 29 9.15 -18.87 13.10
CA GLY A 29 9.89 -20.08 13.44
C GLY A 29 9.77 -21.21 12.42
N ARG A 30 8.64 -21.32 11.72
CA ARG A 30 8.47 -22.27 10.60
C ARG A 30 9.31 -21.87 9.39
N PHE A 31 9.34 -20.58 9.04
CA PHE A 31 10.23 -20.06 8.00
C PHE A 31 11.70 -20.26 8.36
N TRP A 32 12.09 -20.03 9.62
CA TRP A 32 13.46 -20.25 10.10
C TRP A 32 13.91 -21.70 9.90
N LYS A 33 13.05 -22.68 10.22
CA LYS A 33 13.33 -24.10 9.98
C LYS A 33 13.53 -24.43 8.50
N LYS A 34 12.80 -23.76 7.60
CA LYS A 34 12.98 -23.94 6.14
C LYS A 34 14.28 -23.30 5.66
N PHE A 35 14.57 -22.08 6.10
CA PHE A 35 15.84 -21.39 5.82
C PHE A 35 17.05 -22.21 6.25
N ARG A 36 17.02 -22.75 7.48
CA ARG A 36 18.12 -23.56 8.03
C ARG A 36 18.36 -24.88 7.31
N LYS A 37 17.37 -25.41 6.59
CA LYS A 37 17.57 -26.57 5.71
C LYS A 37 18.35 -26.23 4.44
N LEU A 38 18.26 -24.97 4.00
CA LEU A 38 18.98 -24.45 2.84
C LEU A 38 20.38 -23.96 3.24
N ASP A 39 20.53 -23.38 4.43
CA ASP A 39 21.82 -22.94 5.02
C ASP A 39 22.64 -24.13 5.54
N LYS A 40 23.00 -25.05 4.62
CA LYS A 40 23.71 -26.32 4.91
C LYS A 40 25.03 -26.09 5.66
N GLU A 41 25.73 -25.01 5.31
CA GLU A 41 27.01 -24.63 5.90
C GLU A 41 26.89 -23.78 7.17
N MET A 42 25.67 -23.43 7.59
CA MET A 42 25.40 -22.61 8.77
C MET A 42 26.06 -21.22 8.74
N ARG A 43 26.22 -20.64 7.55
CA ARG A 43 26.83 -19.33 7.33
C ARG A 43 25.89 -18.19 7.72
N GLY A 44 24.60 -18.48 7.91
CA GLY A 44 23.56 -17.49 8.19
C GLY A 44 22.98 -16.83 6.94
N ASN A 45 23.44 -17.22 5.76
CA ASN A 45 22.96 -16.83 4.44
C ASN A 45 22.85 -18.08 3.55
N ILE A 46 21.91 -18.09 2.61
CA ILE A 46 21.75 -19.17 1.62
C ILE A 46 22.23 -18.70 0.26
N ASP A 47 22.77 -19.59 -0.56
CA ASP A 47 23.12 -19.22 -1.94
C ASP A 47 21.85 -19.09 -2.78
N VAL A 48 21.85 -18.16 -3.74
CA VAL A 48 20.70 -17.94 -4.63
C VAL A 48 20.36 -19.22 -5.41
N GLU A 49 21.37 -20.03 -5.76
CA GLU A 49 21.15 -21.30 -6.45
C GLU A 49 20.43 -22.34 -5.57
N ASP A 50 20.76 -22.44 -4.27
CA ASP A 50 20.03 -23.30 -3.33
C ASP A 50 18.56 -22.86 -3.20
N PHE A 51 18.28 -21.56 -3.32
CA PHE A 51 16.90 -21.05 -3.32
C PHE A 51 16.12 -21.53 -4.55
N TYR A 52 16.69 -21.43 -5.75
CA TYR A 52 16.07 -21.89 -7.00
C TYR A 52 15.89 -23.42 -7.02
N GLU A 53 16.90 -24.17 -6.57
CA GLU A 53 16.81 -25.63 -6.43
C GLU A 53 15.64 -26.02 -5.51
N ALA A 54 15.47 -25.33 -4.39
CA ALA A 54 14.42 -25.63 -3.41
C ALA A 54 12.99 -25.39 -3.93
N ILE A 55 12.82 -24.54 -4.94
CA ILE A 55 11.53 -24.28 -5.60
C ILE A 55 11.42 -25.00 -6.95
N GLU A 56 12.36 -25.91 -7.27
CA GLU A 56 12.36 -26.68 -8.52
C GLU A 56 12.24 -25.78 -9.76
N GLU A 57 12.99 -24.67 -9.78
CA GLU A 57 12.92 -23.68 -10.83
C GLU A 57 14.30 -23.34 -11.38
N GLN A 58 14.36 -23.02 -12.68
CA GLN A 58 15.59 -22.51 -13.29
C GLN A 58 15.72 -21.01 -13.05
N ARG A 59 16.93 -20.59 -12.69
CA ARG A 59 17.27 -19.17 -12.57
C ARG A 59 17.02 -18.45 -13.90
N SER A 60 16.29 -17.34 -13.84
CA SER A 60 15.87 -16.57 -15.01
C SER A 60 15.87 -15.07 -14.69
N ILE A 61 15.82 -14.23 -15.73
CA ILE A 61 15.72 -12.76 -15.59
C ILE A 61 14.53 -12.39 -14.69
N TYR A 62 13.39 -13.06 -14.87
CA TYR A 62 12.21 -12.83 -14.05
C TYR A 62 12.38 -13.26 -12.59
N GLY A 63 13.01 -14.41 -12.35
CA GLY A 63 13.33 -14.84 -10.99
C GLY A 63 14.27 -13.87 -10.29
N ASP A 64 15.33 -13.41 -10.97
CA ASP A 64 16.30 -12.49 -10.40
C ASP A 64 15.69 -11.11 -10.12
N GLY A 65 14.69 -10.72 -10.92
CA GLY A 65 13.86 -9.54 -10.69
C GLY A 65 13.16 -9.54 -9.32
N ILE A 66 12.93 -10.71 -8.69
CA ILE A 66 12.32 -10.79 -7.35
C ILE A 66 13.26 -10.16 -6.31
N PHE A 67 14.55 -10.44 -6.44
CA PHE A 67 15.57 -9.92 -5.54
C PHE A 67 15.83 -8.43 -5.80
N GLU A 68 15.82 -8.03 -7.08
CA GLU A 68 15.92 -6.63 -7.48
C GLU A 68 14.76 -5.78 -6.91
N LEU A 69 13.52 -6.26 -7.01
CA LEU A 69 12.33 -5.58 -6.48
C LEU A 69 12.45 -5.24 -4.98
N LEU A 70 13.21 -6.04 -4.23
CA LEU A 70 13.33 -5.94 -2.78
C LEU A 70 14.63 -5.31 -2.30
N ASP A 71 15.38 -4.69 -3.22
CA ASP A 71 16.70 -4.13 -2.98
C ASP A 71 17.60 -5.12 -2.22
N ILE A 72 17.60 -6.39 -2.65
CA ILE A 72 18.43 -7.44 -2.08
C ILE A 72 19.77 -7.37 -2.78
N THR A 73 20.85 -7.20 -2.00
CA THR A 73 22.20 -7.05 -2.55
C THR A 73 22.57 -8.27 -3.39
N HIS A 74 23.03 -8.06 -4.61
CA HIS A 74 23.50 -9.10 -5.54
C HIS A 74 24.85 -9.75 -5.10
N ALA A 75 25.02 -10.03 -3.80
CA ALA A 75 26.19 -10.71 -3.25
C ALA A 75 26.11 -12.24 -3.46
N GLY A 76 25.21 -12.72 -4.33
CA GLY A 76 24.98 -14.15 -4.59
C GLY A 76 24.34 -14.93 -3.44
N THR A 77 24.09 -14.27 -2.31
CA THR A 77 23.58 -14.89 -1.08
C THR A 77 22.38 -14.12 -0.53
N ILE A 78 21.52 -14.82 0.21
CA ILE A 78 20.25 -14.30 0.73
C ILE A 78 20.25 -14.50 2.25
N SER A 79 20.12 -13.41 3.01
CA SER A 79 19.95 -13.48 4.46
C SER A 79 18.54 -13.91 4.86
N PHE A 80 18.32 -14.32 6.11
CA PHE A 80 17.00 -14.77 6.54
C PHE A 80 15.90 -13.71 6.40
N GLY A 81 16.20 -12.44 6.69
CA GLY A 81 15.25 -11.33 6.53
C GLY A 81 14.85 -11.11 5.06
N GLU A 82 15.81 -11.27 4.14
CA GLU A 82 15.59 -11.16 2.70
C GLU A 82 14.80 -12.36 2.16
N PHE A 83 15.14 -13.57 2.62
CA PHE A 83 14.43 -14.80 2.30
C PHE A 83 12.94 -14.71 2.66
N ILE A 84 12.62 -14.37 3.91
CA ILE A 84 11.21 -14.30 4.35
C ILE A 84 10.47 -13.16 3.63
N GLN A 85 11.10 -12.01 3.42
CA GLN A 85 10.47 -10.90 2.72
C GLN A 85 10.16 -11.26 1.26
N SER A 86 11.10 -11.89 0.56
CA SER A 86 10.94 -12.35 -0.83
C SER A 86 9.76 -13.30 -0.96
N ILE A 87 9.70 -14.29 -0.08
CA ILE A 87 8.61 -15.26 -0.10
C ILE A 87 7.27 -14.60 0.23
N ILE A 88 7.20 -13.78 1.29
CA ILE A 88 5.95 -13.14 1.67
C ILE A 88 5.44 -12.21 0.57
N VAL A 89 6.28 -11.38 -0.02
CA VAL A 89 5.86 -10.43 -1.05
C VAL A 89 5.37 -11.19 -2.28
N MET A 90 6.19 -12.10 -2.81
CA MET A 90 5.84 -12.83 -4.03
C MET A 90 4.61 -13.72 -3.86
N CYS A 91 4.53 -14.50 -2.78
CA CYS A 91 3.41 -15.41 -2.58
C CYS A 91 2.09 -14.67 -2.26
N LEU A 92 2.13 -13.41 -1.82
CA LEU A 92 0.93 -12.61 -1.55
C LEU A 92 0.47 -11.74 -2.72
N PHE A 93 1.23 -11.64 -3.81
CA PHE A 93 0.76 -10.97 -5.01
C PHE A 93 -0.54 -11.60 -5.53
N GLU A 94 -1.51 -10.76 -5.83
CA GLU A 94 -2.71 -11.12 -6.58
C GLU A 94 -2.40 -11.05 -8.08
N HIS A 95 -3.36 -11.45 -8.90
CA HIS A 95 -3.19 -11.58 -10.34
C HIS A 95 -2.62 -10.31 -10.99
N GLU A 96 -3.13 -9.14 -10.60
CA GLU A 96 -2.69 -7.85 -11.11
C GLU A 96 -1.29 -7.46 -10.63
N GLU A 97 -0.90 -7.77 -9.38
CA GLU A 97 0.47 -7.48 -8.92
C GLU A 97 1.51 -8.38 -9.59
N VAL A 98 1.20 -9.65 -9.89
CA VAL A 98 2.10 -10.51 -10.65
C VAL A 98 2.35 -9.92 -12.04
N MET A 99 1.30 -9.44 -12.73
CA MET A 99 1.45 -8.78 -14.03
C MET A 99 2.26 -7.49 -13.93
N LYS A 100 1.97 -6.63 -12.94
CA LYS A 100 2.75 -5.39 -12.71
C LYS A 100 4.21 -5.68 -12.40
N PHE A 101 4.48 -6.77 -11.69
CA PHE A 101 5.84 -7.18 -11.41
C PHE A 101 6.56 -7.65 -12.67
N CYS A 102 5.89 -8.37 -13.58
CA CYS A 102 6.46 -8.71 -14.87
C CYS A 102 6.85 -7.43 -15.65
N PHE A 103 5.97 -6.44 -15.70
CA PHE A 103 6.30 -5.13 -16.28
C PHE A 103 7.53 -4.53 -15.62
N TYR A 104 7.55 -4.46 -14.28
CA TYR A 104 8.69 -3.94 -13.55
C TYR A 104 10.00 -4.62 -13.92
N VAL A 105 10.01 -5.94 -14.17
CA VAL A 105 11.25 -6.63 -14.53
C VAL A 105 11.69 -6.36 -15.97
N PHE A 106 10.75 -6.30 -16.91
CA PHE A 106 11.07 -6.21 -18.35
C PHE A 106 11.11 -4.80 -18.92
N ASP A 107 10.45 -3.83 -18.28
CA ASP A 107 10.63 -2.39 -18.48
C ASP A 107 12.04 -2.02 -17.96
N LYS A 108 13.01 -1.93 -18.87
CA LYS A 108 14.42 -1.74 -18.49
C LYS A 108 14.71 -0.30 -18.11
N ASP A 109 14.07 0.66 -18.77
CA ASP A 109 14.30 2.09 -18.58
C ASP A 109 13.38 2.71 -17.50
N LYS A 110 12.45 1.92 -16.97
CA LYS A 110 11.48 2.29 -15.93
C LYS A 110 10.58 3.44 -16.37
N ASN A 111 10.27 3.52 -17.66
CA ASN A 111 9.45 4.60 -18.21
C ASN A 111 7.95 4.41 -17.94
N GLY A 112 7.53 3.25 -17.43
CA GLY A 112 6.16 2.94 -17.03
C GLY A 112 5.32 2.25 -18.10
N TYR A 113 5.93 1.92 -19.24
CA TYR A 113 5.35 1.16 -20.35
C TYR A 113 6.34 0.09 -20.80
N VAL A 114 5.87 -0.89 -21.58
CA VAL A 114 6.76 -1.91 -22.14
C VAL A 114 6.80 -1.71 -23.64
N GLU A 115 8.00 -1.53 -24.18
CA GLU A 115 8.20 -1.46 -25.63
C GLU A 115 8.06 -2.85 -26.27
N LYS A 116 7.79 -2.90 -27.57
CA LYS A 116 7.60 -4.16 -28.28
C LYS A 116 8.79 -5.12 -28.10
N GLU A 117 10.01 -4.60 -28.17
CA GLU A 117 11.25 -5.37 -28.01
C GLU A 117 11.39 -5.95 -26.59
N GLU A 118 10.93 -5.21 -25.57
CA GLU A 118 10.94 -5.65 -24.18
C GLU A 118 9.88 -6.73 -23.94
N LEU A 119 8.71 -6.58 -24.57
CA LEU A 119 7.68 -7.61 -24.54
C LEU A 119 8.14 -8.90 -25.24
N ASP A 120 8.80 -8.79 -26.39
CA ASP A 120 9.40 -9.93 -27.09
C ASP A 120 10.43 -10.62 -26.20
N THR A 121 11.27 -9.84 -25.51
CA THR A 121 12.24 -10.36 -24.54
C THR A 121 11.53 -11.13 -23.42
N MET A 122 10.46 -10.58 -22.85
CA MET A 122 9.65 -11.24 -21.82
C MET A 122 9.10 -12.58 -22.30
N LEU A 123 8.46 -12.59 -23.47
CA LEU A 123 7.85 -13.80 -24.02
C LEU A 123 8.89 -14.88 -24.33
N ASN A 124 10.06 -14.48 -24.83
CA ASN A 124 11.15 -15.41 -25.09
C ASN A 124 11.70 -16.03 -23.80
N VAL A 125 11.84 -15.24 -22.73
CA VAL A 125 12.27 -15.74 -21.40
C VAL A 125 11.22 -16.70 -20.83
N PHE A 126 9.94 -16.33 -20.86
CA PHE A 126 8.85 -17.12 -20.30
C PHE A 126 8.65 -18.45 -21.03
N HIS A 127 8.80 -18.45 -22.35
CA HIS A 127 8.57 -19.62 -23.19
C HIS A 127 9.86 -20.30 -23.66
N HIS A 128 11.00 -19.97 -23.06
CA HIS A 128 12.31 -20.59 -23.30
C HIS A 128 12.67 -20.62 -24.79
N VAL A 129 12.43 -19.51 -25.50
CA VAL A 129 12.75 -19.36 -26.93
C VAL A 129 14.23 -19.02 -27.07
N GLY A 130 14.97 -19.87 -27.77
CA GLY A 130 16.42 -19.67 -27.99
C GLY A 130 16.72 -18.51 -28.95
N GLN A 131 17.99 -18.08 -28.97
CA GLN A 131 18.46 -17.09 -29.95
C GLN A 131 18.24 -17.60 -31.38
N GLY A 132 17.56 -16.80 -32.21
CA GLY A 132 17.22 -17.16 -33.60
C GLY A 132 15.98 -18.05 -33.75
N GLU A 133 15.36 -18.46 -32.64
CA GLU A 133 14.07 -19.13 -32.67
C GLU A 133 12.91 -18.14 -32.60
N THR A 134 11.73 -18.55 -33.06
CA THR A 134 10.50 -17.76 -32.99
C THR A 134 9.49 -18.43 -32.08
N LEU A 135 8.67 -17.64 -31.40
CA LEU A 135 7.50 -18.12 -30.65
C LEU A 135 6.65 -19.07 -31.52
N LYS A 136 6.14 -20.13 -30.91
CA LYS A 136 5.27 -21.13 -31.55
C LYS A 136 3.93 -21.21 -30.81
N GLY A 137 2.89 -21.73 -31.47
CA GLY A 137 1.60 -22.02 -30.83
C GLY A 137 0.88 -20.78 -30.27
N ASN A 138 0.39 -20.90 -29.03
CA ASN A 138 -0.39 -19.85 -28.36
C ASN A 138 0.39 -18.54 -28.12
N PRO A 139 1.65 -18.57 -27.64
CA PRO A 139 2.46 -17.35 -27.51
C PRO A 139 2.59 -16.56 -28.82
N LYS A 140 2.79 -17.24 -29.96
CA LYS A 140 2.86 -16.58 -31.28
C LYS A 140 1.54 -15.88 -31.65
N LYS A 141 0.41 -16.55 -31.40
CA LYS A 141 -0.92 -15.99 -31.65
C LYS A 141 -1.20 -14.79 -30.76
N ALA A 142 -0.84 -14.88 -29.47
CA ALA A 142 -0.99 -13.79 -28.51
C ALA A 142 -0.18 -12.57 -28.94
N HIS A 143 1.11 -12.75 -29.25
CA HIS A 143 1.99 -11.72 -29.76
C HIS A 143 1.46 -11.07 -31.06
N SER A 144 0.94 -11.87 -31.99
CA SER A 144 0.38 -11.33 -33.25
C SER A 144 -0.96 -10.60 -33.07
N SER A 145 -1.68 -10.89 -31.98
CA SER A 145 -2.97 -10.26 -31.65
C SER A 145 -2.84 -9.01 -30.78
N LEU A 146 -1.61 -8.69 -30.36
CA LEU A 146 -1.31 -7.53 -29.53
C LEU A 146 -1.60 -6.26 -30.35
N LYS A 147 -2.50 -5.43 -29.85
CA LYS A 147 -2.68 -4.09 -30.39
C LYS A 147 -1.56 -3.24 -29.81
N ILE A 148 -0.55 -2.98 -30.62
CA ILE A 148 0.52 -2.05 -30.25
C ILE A 148 0.06 -0.67 -30.74
N SER A 149 0.18 0.34 -29.88
CA SER A 149 -0.10 1.72 -30.25
C SER A 149 0.81 2.18 -31.40
N GLU A 150 0.46 3.28 -32.06
CA GLU A 150 1.27 3.85 -33.15
C GLU A 150 2.68 4.25 -32.69
N ASP A 151 2.87 4.56 -31.41
CA ASP A 151 4.17 4.88 -30.81
C ASP A 151 4.95 3.64 -30.31
N GLY A 152 4.48 2.43 -30.60
CA GLY A 152 5.20 1.19 -30.29
C GLY A 152 5.11 0.71 -28.85
N LYS A 153 4.29 1.38 -28.03
CA LYS A 153 4.18 1.14 -26.59
C LYS A 153 3.05 0.18 -26.28
N VAL A 154 3.25 -0.60 -25.23
CA VAL A 154 2.25 -1.49 -24.68
C VAL A 154 1.92 -1.01 -23.28
N GLU A 155 0.68 -0.56 -23.09
CA GLU A 155 0.21 -0.13 -21.78
C GLU A 155 -0.21 -1.32 -20.93
N PHE A 156 -0.32 -1.10 -19.62
CA PHE A 156 -0.71 -2.16 -18.70
C PHE A 156 -2.12 -2.70 -18.97
N ASP A 157 -3.04 -1.87 -19.46
CA ASP A 157 -4.39 -2.28 -19.79
C ASP A 157 -4.45 -3.13 -21.08
N ASP A 158 -3.55 -2.91 -22.05
CA ASP A 158 -3.41 -3.77 -23.24
C ASP A 158 -2.97 -5.19 -22.83
N VAL A 159 -2.04 -5.27 -21.88
CA VAL A 159 -1.61 -6.56 -21.36
C VAL A 159 -2.70 -7.27 -20.57
N LYS A 160 -3.54 -6.55 -19.80
CA LYS A 160 -4.69 -7.17 -19.13
C LYS A 160 -5.61 -7.84 -20.14
N GLU A 161 -5.96 -7.17 -21.23
CA GLU A 161 -6.81 -7.75 -22.30
C GLU A 161 -6.19 -9.07 -22.83
N ILE A 162 -4.86 -9.10 -22.96
CA ILE A 162 -4.13 -10.24 -23.51
C ILE A 162 -3.95 -11.35 -22.50
N ALA A 163 -3.74 -11.03 -21.23
CA ALA A 163 -3.71 -11.98 -20.13
C ALA A 163 -5.06 -12.70 -19.98
N GLU A 164 -6.17 -11.97 -20.13
CA GLU A 164 -7.52 -12.54 -20.13
C GLU A 164 -7.75 -13.45 -21.34
N ARG A 165 -7.29 -13.04 -22.53
CA ARG A 165 -7.47 -13.81 -23.76
C ARG A 165 -6.53 -15.02 -23.88
N PHE A 166 -5.31 -14.92 -23.34
CA PHE A 166 -4.29 -15.96 -23.38
C PHE A 166 -3.67 -16.20 -21.98
N PRO A 167 -4.41 -16.78 -21.02
CA PRO A 167 -3.92 -16.95 -19.65
C PRO A 167 -2.63 -17.79 -19.54
N SER A 168 -2.44 -18.74 -20.45
CA SER A 168 -1.24 -19.59 -20.48
C SER A 168 0.06 -18.83 -20.78
N LEU A 169 -0.03 -17.62 -21.35
CA LEU A 169 1.11 -16.77 -21.66
C LEU A 169 1.86 -16.36 -20.37
N TRP A 170 1.10 -16.14 -19.30
CA TRP A 170 1.61 -15.68 -18.00
C TRP A 170 1.89 -16.83 -17.04
N TYR A 171 1.62 -18.08 -17.44
CA TYR A 171 1.81 -19.24 -16.58
C TYR A 171 3.22 -19.34 -15.98
N PRO A 172 4.33 -19.02 -16.69
CA PRO A 172 5.66 -19.05 -16.10
C PRO A 172 5.82 -18.15 -14.87
N ALA A 173 5.21 -16.95 -14.87
CA ALA A 173 5.21 -16.06 -13.72
C ALA A 173 4.45 -16.66 -12.52
N TYR A 174 3.28 -17.26 -12.78
CA TYR A 174 2.49 -17.93 -11.74
C TYR A 174 3.11 -19.24 -11.27
N ARG A 175 3.85 -19.94 -12.13
CA ARG A 175 4.56 -21.17 -11.78
C ARG A 175 5.58 -20.91 -10.69
N ILE A 176 6.42 -19.88 -10.83
CA ILE A 176 7.42 -19.50 -9.83
C ILE A 176 6.74 -19.16 -8.49
N GLN A 177 5.67 -18.36 -8.54
CA GLN A 177 4.88 -18.03 -7.35
C GLN A 177 4.33 -19.29 -6.66
N ASN A 178 3.72 -20.20 -7.43
CA ASN A 178 3.15 -21.44 -6.92
C ASN A 178 4.23 -22.37 -6.34
N ASN A 179 5.35 -22.51 -7.03
CA ASN A 179 6.48 -23.30 -6.56
C ASN A 179 7.02 -22.77 -5.23
N MET A 180 7.17 -21.45 -5.09
CA MET A 180 7.53 -20.82 -3.82
C MET A 180 6.50 -21.11 -2.73
N MET A 181 5.20 -21.05 -3.04
CA MET A 181 4.14 -21.36 -2.09
C MET A 181 4.19 -22.84 -1.63
N ILE A 182 4.45 -23.77 -2.55
CA ILE A 182 4.54 -25.21 -2.26
C ILE A 182 5.79 -25.50 -1.42
N ALA A 183 6.96 -25.03 -1.85
CA ALA A 183 8.23 -25.26 -1.17
C ALA A 183 8.23 -24.68 0.25
N TYR A 184 7.69 -23.46 0.39
CA TYR A 184 7.70 -22.70 1.62
C TYR A 184 6.29 -22.59 2.20
N MET A 185 6.01 -23.37 3.25
CA MET A 185 4.73 -23.44 4.01
C MET A 185 3.61 -24.29 3.41
N GLY A 186 3.62 -24.54 2.10
CA GLY A 186 2.67 -25.41 1.41
C GLY A 186 1.33 -24.73 1.11
N GLU A 187 0.63 -25.23 0.09
CA GLU A 187 -0.59 -24.65 -0.47
C GLU A 187 -1.67 -24.38 0.60
N ASN A 188 -1.94 -25.36 1.47
CA ASN A 188 -2.96 -25.23 2.51
C ASN A 188 -2.72 -24.05 3.46
N TRP A 189 -1.46 -23.77 3.80
CA TRP A 189 -1.14 -22.64 4.68
C TRP A 189 -1.40 -21.33 3.95
N TRP A 190 -0.94 -21.22 2.70
CA TRP A 190 -1.12 -20.03 1.89
C TRP A 190 -2.56 -19.73 1.54
N SER A 191 -3.35 -20.73 1.14
CA SER A 191 -4.77 -20.57 0.83
C SER A 191 -5.53 -20.02 2.05
N LYS A 192 -5.28 -20.59 3.24
CA LYS A 192 -5.85 -20.06 4.50
C LYS A 192 -5.36 -18.64 4.80
N LYS A 193 -4.08 -18.36 4.53
CA LYS A 193 -3.50 -17.03 4.81
C LYS A 193 -4.06 -15.96 3.87
N LYS A 194 -4.16 -16.22 2.57
CA LYS A 194 -4.78 -15.34 1.58
C LYS A 194 -6.24 -15.08 1.92
N GLN A 195 -7.00 -16.12 2.26
CA GLN A 195 -8.39 -15.97 2.69
C GLN A 195 -8.53 -15.05 3.91
N HIS A 196 -7.73 -15.27 4.96
CA HIS A 196 -7.77 -14.43 6.16
C HIS A 196 -7.42 -12.96 5.86
N LEU A 197 -6.46 -12.71 4.97
CA LEU A 197 -6.13 -11.34 4.54
C LEU A 197 -7.28 -10.71 3.75
N GLN A 198 -7.95 -11.49 2.88
CA GLN A 198 -9.12 -11.04 2.15
C GLN A 198 -10.29 -10.70 3.09
N ASP A 199 -10.57 -11.54 4.08
CA ASP A 199 -11.60 -11.29 5.09
C ASP A 199 -11.36 -9.97 5.85
N ILE A 200 -10.09 -9.67 6.17
CA ILE A 200 -9.70 -8.40 6.78
C ILE A 200 -9.96 -7.21 5.82
N LYS A 201 -9.64 -7.36 4.53
CA LYS A 201 -9.92 -6.32 3.51
C LYS A 201 -11.42 -6.08 3.40
N ASP A 202 -12.21 -7.15 3.31
CA ASP A 202 -13.66 -7.10 3.17
C ASP A 202 -14.35 -6.50 4.39
N LEU A 203 -13.91 -6.86 5.59
CA LEU A 203 -14.43 -6.28 6.84
C LEU A 203 -14.15 -4.78 6.93
N LYS A 204 -12.96 -4.33 6.49
CA LYS A 204 -12.62 -2.91 6.43
C LYS A 204 -13.48 -2.18 5.40
N ALA A 205 -13.67 -2.77 4.22
CA ALA A 205 -14.52 -2.22 3.17
C ALA A 205 -15.98 -2.09 3.63
N LYS A 206 -16.51 -3.12 4.30
CA LYS A 206 -17.86 -3.12 4.89
C LYS A 206 -18.02 -2.00 5.92
N ARG A 207 -17.09 -1.89 6.88
CA ARG A 207 -17.11 -0.82 7.89
C ARG A 207 -17.02 0.58 7.26
N LYS A 208 -16.26 0.73 6.18
CA LYS A 208 -16.17 2.00 5.44
C LYS A 208 -17.52 2.34 4.78
N ARG A 209 -18.13 1.38 4.08
CA ARG A 209 -19.46 1.55 3.46
C ARG A 209 -20.55 1.87 4.49
N GLU A 210 -20.54 1.21 5.64
CA GLU A 210 -21.49 1.48 6.74
C GLU A 210 -21.35 2.91 7.27
N LYS A 211 -20.12 3.39 7.47
CA LYS A 211 -19.87 4.78 7.89
C LYS A 211 -20.32 5.79 6.84
N GLU A 212 -20.02 5.54 5.57
CA GLU A 212 -20.47 6.38 4.46
C GLU A 212 -22.01 6.46 4.41
N LEU A 213 -22.69 5.32 4.56
CA LEU A 213 -24.16 5.27 4.64
C LEU A 213 -24.70 6.06 5.84
N GLU A 214 -24.06 5.96 7.00
CA GLU A 214 -24.44 6.71 8.20
C GLU A 214 -24.27 8.23 7.99
N GLU A 215 -23.17 8.64 7.37
CA GLU A 215 -22.89 10.04 7.02
C GLU A 215 -23.88 10.59 5.97
N ASP A 216 -24.25 9.77 4.98
CA ASP A 216 -25.28 10.08 3.99
C ASP A 216 -26.64 10.25 4.66
N ALA A 217 -27.02 9.33 5.55
CA ALA A 217 -28.28 9.39 6.28
C ALA A 217 -28.35 10.60 7.22
N LYS A 218 -27.25 10.92 7.93
CA LYS A 218 -27.14 12.13 8.76
C LYS A 218 -27.30 13.40 7.93
N PHE A 219 -26.64 13.47 6.78
CA PHE A 219 -26.76 14.60 5.86
C PHE A 219 -28.20 14.78 5.38
N GLU A 220 -28.85 13.70 4.92
CA GLU A 220 -30.23 13.78 4.42
C GLU A 220 -31.22 14.19 5.52
N ARG A 221 -31.03 13.72 6.76
CA ARG A 221 -31.84 14.18 7.91
C ARG A 221 -31.69 15.67 8.17
N LEU A 222 -30.46 16.20 8.15
CA LEU A 222 -30.19 17.63 8.33
C LEU A 222 -30.79 18.44 7.18
N ARG A 223 -30.67 17.95 5.95
CA ARG A 223 -31.25 18.54 4.74
C ARG A 223 -32.78 18.62 4.84
N GLN A 224 -33.46 17.52 5.17
CA GLN A 224 -34.91 17.50 5.37
C GLN A 224 -35.34 18.44 6.49
N ARG A 225 -34.56 18.56 7.57
CA ARG A 225 -34.81 19.53 8.65
C ARG A 225 -34.75 20.97 8.13
N LYS A 226 -33.79 21.31 7.27
CA LYS A 226 -33.68 22.63 6.62
C LYS A 226 -34.87 22.90 5.69
N ILE A 227 -35.26 21.93 4.86
CA ILE A 227 -36.44 22.03 3.99
C ILE A 227 -37.71 22.25 4.82
N ARG A 228 -37.93 21.44 5.86
CA ARG A 228 -39.11 21.56 6.75
C ARG A 228 -39.18 22.93 7.43
N LYS A 229 -38.05 23.46 7.91
CA LYS A 229 -37.99 24.82 8.49
C LYS A 229 -38.35 25.90 7.46
N LYS A 230 -37.87 25.78 6.22
CA LYS A 230 -38.11 26.79 5.17
C LYS A 230 -39.53 26.73 4.58
N MET A 231 -40.06 25.52 4.41
CA MET A 231 -41.36 25.24 3.80
C MET A 231 -42.52 25.45 4.79
N GLY A 232 -42.24 25.33 6.10
CA GLY A 232 -43.25 25.39 7.16
C GLY A 232 -43.89 24.02 7.43
N MET A 233 -44.32 23.80 8.67
CA MET A 233 -44.74 22.47 9.13
C MET A 233 -45.96 21.92 8.38
N LEU A 234 -47.04 22.69 8.24
CA LEU A 234 -48.25 22.26 7.51
C LEU A 234 -47.94 21.87 6.06
N LYS A 235 -47.30 22.79 5.30
CA LYS A 235 -46.96 22.54 3.89
C LYS A 235 -46.04 21.33 3.73
N TYR A 236 -45.07 21.14 4.63
CA TYR A 236 -44.14 20.02 4.55
C TYR A 236 -44.83 18.65 4.59
N TYR A 237 -45.84 18.48 5.45
CA TYR A 237 -46.57 17.21 5.58
C TYR A 237 -47.76 17.09 4.61
N LEU A 238 -48.49 18.17 4.34
CA LEU A 238 -49.68 18.17 3.47
C LEU A 238 -49.38 18.32 1.98
N CYS A 239 -48.20 18.84 1.61
CA CYS A 239 -47.82 19.08 0.21
C CYS A 239 -46.44 18.45 -0.14
N PRO A 240 -46.27 17.12 -0.03
CA PRO A 240 -44.99 16.46 -0.26
C PRO A 240 -44.43 16.63 -1.69
N TRP A 241 -45.29 16.79 -2.70
CA TRP A 241 -44.89 17.04 -4.09
C TRP A 241 -44.09 18.34 -4.25
N ASN A 242 -44.31 19.32 -3.39
CA ASN A 242 -43.64 20.62 -3.45
C ASN A 242 -42.24 20.61 -2.80
N ARG A 243 -41.81 19.48 -2.20
CA ARG A 243 -40.47 19.35 -1.60
C ARG A 243 -39.35 19.43 -2.65
N LYS A 244 -39.59 18.91 -3.87
CA LYS A 244 -38.63 18.92 -4.98
C LYS A 244 -38.20 20.34 -5.38
N ALA A 245 -39.08 21.33 -5.23
CA ALA A 245 -38.75 22.73 -5.51
C ALA A 245 -37.60 23.26 -4.63
N TYR A 246 -37.37 22.64 -3.48
CA TYR A 246 -36.30 23.01 -2.54
C TYR A 246 -35.00 22.25 -2.78
N ASP A 247 -34.96 21.28 -3.70
CA ASP A 247 -33.75 20.51 -4.03
C ASP A 247 -32.65 21.42 -4.60
N LYS A 248 -33.01 22.50 -5.29
CA LYS A 248 -32.06 23.52 -5.79
C LYS A 248 -31.43 24.34 -4.67
N MET A 249 -32.15 24.63 -3.57
CA MET A 249 -31.65 25.39 -2.42
C MET A 249 -30.89 24.51 -1.42
N PHE A 250 -31.30 23.25 -1.30
CA PHE A 250 -30.65 22.26 -0.45
C PHE A 250 -30.35 21.04 -1.31
N PRO A 251 -29.23 21.03 -2.04
CA PRO A 251 -28.88 19.90 -2.90
C PRO A 251 -28.67 18.62 -2.08
N ARG A 252 -28.91 17.47 -2.73
CA ARG A 252 -28.54 16.17 -2.16
C ARG A 252 -27.02 16.07 -2.12
N ARG A 253 -26.49 15.23 -1.23
CA ARG A 253 -25.06 14.92 -1.24
C ARG A 253 -24.76 14.20 -2.55
N VAL A 254 -24.02 14.85 -3.43
CA VAL A 254 -23.48 14.21 -4.63
C VAL A 254 -22.30 13.38 -4.15
N LYS A 255 -22.35 12.06 -4.39
CA LYS A 255 -21.16 11.23 -4.32
C LYS A 255 -20.38 11.58 -5.56
N GLU A 256 -19.34 12.39 -5.44
CA GLU A 256 -18.44 12.67 -6.54
C GLU A 256 -17.95 11.33 -7.11
N LEU A 257 -18.49 10.96 -8.27
CA LEU A 257 -17.85 10.05 -9.19
C LEU A 257 -16.90 10.94 -9.99
N ASP A 258 -15.62 10.73 -9.74
CA ASP A 258 -14.47 11.14 -10.54
C ASP A 258 -13.77 12.49 -10.24
N HIS A 259 -12.47 12.41 -10.46
CA HIS A 259 -11.36 13.21 -9.97
C HIS A 259 -11.40 14.68 -10.40
N GLY A 260 -11.61 15.60 -9.45
CA GLY A 260 -11.22 17.01 -9.60
C GLY A 260 -9.71 17.26 -9.50
N LEU A 261 -8.92 16.19 -9.41
CA LEU A 261 -7.46 16.22 -9.35
C LEU A 261 -6.96 15.65 -10.69
N SER A 262 -6.02 16.34 -11.33
CA SER A 262 -5.40 15.77 -12.54
C SER A 262 -4.77 14.41 -12.23
N ALA A 263 -4.49 13.60 -13.26
CA ALA A 263 -3.81 12.31 -13.09
C ALA A 263 -2.49 12.47 -12.29
N GLU A 264 -1.77 13.58 -12.48
CA GLU A 264 -0.58 13.96 -11.71
C GLU A 264 -0.89 14.25 -10.24
N GLU A 265 -1.93 15.02 -9.95
CA GLU A 265 -2.30 15.35 -8.57
C GLU A 265 -2.77 14.11 -7.80
N LEU A 266 -3.44 13.18 -8.47
CA LEU A 266 -3.81 11.88 -7.92
C LEU A 266 -2.59 10.99 -7.69
N ALA A 267 -1.63 10.98 -8.63
CA ALA A 267 -0.37 10.26 -8.49
C ALA A 267 0.46 10.80 -7.33
N GLU A 268 0.54 12.12 -7.18
CA GLU A 268 1.23 12.81 -6.09
C GLU A 268 0.57 12.52 -4.73
N LEU A 269 -0.76 12.46 -4.69
CA LEU A 269 -1.50 12.08 -3.48
C LEU A 269 -1.25 10.62 -3.10
N ARG A 270 -1.25 9.71 -4.08
CA ARG A 270 -0.91 8.29 -3.90
C ARG A 270 0.53 8.12 -3.44
N ARG A 271 1.48 8.89 -3.99
CA ARG A 271 2.89 8.93 -3.59
C ARG A 271 3.04 9.36 -2.13
N LYS A 272 2.41 10.47 -1.74
CA LYS A 272 2.39 10.95 -0.35
C LYS A 272 1.74 9.95 0.60
N ALA A 273 0.66 9.28 0.18
CA ALA A 273 0.03 8.24 0.98
C ALA A 273 0.93 7.01 1.16
N ARG A 274 1.65 6.58 0.11
CA ARG A 274 2.65 5.50 0.16
C ARG A 274 3.83 5.88 1.07
N GLU A 275 4.35 7.10 0.96
CA GLU A 275 5.41 7.61 1.84
C GLU A 275 4.94 7.70 3.30
N GLU A 276 3.72 8.20 3.56
CA GLU A 276 3.15 8.21 4.91
C GLU A 276 2.95 6.80 5.47
N ALA A 277 2.50 5.85 4.64
CA ALA A 277 2.35 4.46 5.04
C ALA A 277 3.69 3.79 5.33
N LYS A 278 4.70 4.00 4.48
CA LYS A 278 6.07 3.51 4.68
C LYS A 278 6.68 4.09 5.96
N ARG A 279 6.49 5.39 6.20
CA ARG A 279 6.95 6.05 7.43
C ARG A 279 6.21 5.53 8.67
N LEU A 280 4.92 5.27 8.56
CA LEU A 280 4.11 4.69 9.62
C LEU A 280 4.57 3.27 9.95
N GLU A 281 4.83 2.46 8.92
CA GLU A 281 5.34 1.11 9.06
C GLU A 281 6.75 1.10 9.67
N GLU A 282 7.65 1.97 9.20
CA GLU A 282 8.98 2.15 9.81
C GLU A 282 8.90 2.56 11.29
N MET A 283 7.97 3.46 11.64
CA MET A 283 7.74 3.84 13.04
C MET A 283 7.19 2.67 13.87
N MET A 284 6.28 1.87 13.31
CA MET A 284 5.75 0.67 13.99
C MET A 284 6.85 -0.38 14.23
N ILE A 285 7.81 -0.48 13.31
CA ILE A 285 8.91 -1.44 13.39
C ILE A 285 10.01 -0.98 14.36
N LYS A 286 10.24 0.33 14.46
CA LYS A 286 11.20 0.96 15.37
C LYS A 286 10.76 1.03 16.84
N ASN A 287 9.66 0.34 17.22
CA ASN A 287 9.10 0.14 18.58
C ASN A 287 7.91 1.08 18.94
N PRO A 288 6.72 0.54 19.27
CA PRO A 288 5.48 1.31 19.52
C PRO A 288 5.45 2.24 20.76
N GLU A 289 6.52 2.34 21.57
CA GLU A 289 6.56 3.20 22.77
C GLU A 289 7.57 4.36 22.73
N THR A 290 8.18 4.64 21.57
CA THR A 290 9.11 5.76 21.44
C THR A 290 8.42 7.12 21.69
N ALA A 291 9.16 8.07 22.26
CA ALA A 291 8.67 9.43 22.48
C ALA A 291 8.25 10.11 21.15
N GLU A 292 8.93 9.76 20.06
CA GLU A 292 8.61 10.24 18.71
C GLU A 292 7.25 9.75 18.21
N TRP A 293 6.91 8.47 18.42
CA TRP A 293 5.59 7.92 18.09
C TRP A 293 4.47 8.59 18.89
N ARG A 294 4.67 8.76 20.21
CA ARG A 294 3.73 9.50 21.06
C ARG A 294 3.59 10.96 20.61
N ASN A 295 4.67 11.60 20.18
CA ASN A 295 4.65 12.97 19.67
C ASN A 295 3.97 13.08 18.30
N TYR A 296 4.14 12.08 17.42
CA TYR A 296 3.45 12.00 16.14
C TYR A 296 1.94 11.84 16.31
N LEU A 297 1.50 10.90 17.16
CA LEU A 297 0.08 10.72 17.49
C LEU A 297 -0.53 11.99 18.11
N LYS A 298 0.18 12.62 19.07
CA LYS A 298 -0.24 13.91 19.64
C LYS A 298 -0.32 15.02 18.58
N SER A 299 0.59 15.02 17.61
CA SER A 299 0.60 16.01 16.52
C SER A 299 -0.56 15.79 15.54
N LYS A 300 -0.86 14.54 15.15
CA LYS A 300 -2.03 14.21 14.32
C LYS A 300 -3.34 14.50 15.05
N ASP A 301 -3.47 14.11 16.32
CA ASP A 301 -4.63 14.42 17.15
C ASP A 301 -4.82 15.95 17.30
N ARG A 302 -3.75 16.70 17.54
CA ARG A 302 -3.79 18.17 17.58
C ARG A 302 -4.25 18.78 16.25
N LYS A 303 -3.69 18.32 15.12
CA LYS A 303 -4.08 18.80 13.78
C LYS A 303 -5.55 18.49 13.49
N PHE A 304 -6.01 17.29 13.86
CA PHE A 304 -7.40 16.88 13.73
C PHE A 304 -8.34 17.75 14.57
N LYS A 305 -8.01 17.97 15.86
CA LYS A 305 -8.77 18.86 16.76
C LYS A 305 -8.83 20.30 16.25
N VAL A 306 -7.72 20.82 15.71
CA VAL A 306 -7.70 22.17 15.09
C VAL A 306 -8.60 22.24 13.87
N LYS A 307 -8.60 21.19 13.03
CA LYS A 307 -9.46 21.10 11.84
C LYS A 307 -10.95 21.06 12.22
N VAL A 308 -11.31 20.24 13.22
CA VAL A 308 -12.68 20.14 13.75
C VAL A 308 -13.13 21.45 14.39
N ALA A 309 -12.26 22.10 15.19
CA ALA A 309 -12.57 23.39 15.80
C ALA A 309 -12.79 24.51 14.76
N LYS A 310 -12.00 24.51 13.68
CA LYS A 310 -12.15 25.47 12.58
C LYS A 310 -13.48 25.27 11.84
N GLN A 311 -13.84 24.02 11.53
CA GLN A 311 -15.12 23.69 10.90
C GLN A 311 -16.30 24.08 11.81
N LYS A 312 -16.20 23.83 13.11
CA LYS A 312 -17.24 24.20 14.07
C LYS A 312 -17.42 25.73 14.20
N ALA A 313 -16.32 26.49 14.18
CA ALA A 313 -16.37 27.96 14.20
C ALA A 313 -16.98 28.54 12.92
N GLU A 314 -16.72 27.92 11.76
CA GLU A 314 -17.34 28.28 10.47
C GLU A 314 -18.86 27.96 10.46
N GLU A 315 -19.28 26.84 11.05
CA GLU A 315 -20.70 26.46 11.18
C GLU A 315 -21.48 27.35 12.17
N GLU A 316 -20.83 27.85 13.22
CA GLU A 316 -21.44 28.74 14.22
C GLU A 316 -21.45 30.23 13.80
N GLY A 317 -20.97 30.56 12.59
CA GLY A 317 -20.93 31.94 12.08
C GLY A 317 -19.95 32.84 12.84
N ILE A 318 -19.05 32.25 13.63
CA ILE A 318 -18.03 32.98 14.38
C ILE A 318 -16.91 33.30 13.39
N VAL A 319 -16.96 34.48 12.78
CA VAL A 319 -15.84 35.01 11.99
C VAL A 319 -14.65 35.17 12.94
N ALA A 320 -13.71 34.22 12.88
CA ALA A 320 -12.45 34.32 13.60
C ALA A 320 -11.72 35.56 13.08
N LYS A 321 -11.82 36.69 13.81
CA LYS A 321 -10.97 37.86 13.56
C LYS A 321 -9.53 37.36 13.56
N SER A 322 -8.89 37.42 12.39
CA SER A 322 -7.48 37.07 12.26
C SER A 322 -6.70 37.92 13.25
N ARG A 323 -6.12 37.29 14.27
CA ARG A 323 -5.29 37.98 15.24
C ARG A 323 -4.17 38.66 14.45
N PRO A 324 -3.99 39.99 14.55
CA PRO A 324 -2.98 40.68 13.75
C PRO A 324 -1.63 40.00 13.96
N LYS A 325 -0.90 39.74 12.87
CA LYS A 325 0.45 39.17 12.94
C LYS A 325 1.27 40.07 13.86
N ALA A 326 1.66 39.55 15.03
CA ALA A 326 2.49 40.28 15.97
C ALA A 326 3.75 40.76 15.24
N GLN A 327 3.98 42.08 15.27
CA GLN A 327 5.18 42.70 14.69
C GLN A 327 6.43 42.08 15.33
N ALA A 328 7.57 42.13 14.64
CA ALA A 328 8.81 41.50 15.11
C ALA A 328 9.18 41.92 16.56
N GLY A 329 8.93 43.18 16.92
CA GLY A 329 9.13 43.70 18.28
C GLY A 329 8.26 43.01 19.34
N ASP A 330 6.99 42.72 19.03
CA ASP A 330 6.08 42.00 19.96
C ASP A 330 6.52 40.55 20.20
N ARG A 331 7.15 39.91 19.20
CA ARG A 331 7.69 38.56 19.34
C ARG A 331 8.90 38.55 20.27
N MET A 332 9.81 39.52 20.12
CA MET A 332 10.99 39.67 20.99
C MET A 332 10.57 39.97 22.43
N ALA A 333 9.66 40.92 22.65
CA ALA A 333 9.15 41.23 23.98
C ALA A 333 8.41 40.05 24.65
N ARG A 334 7.81 39.13 23.88
CA ARG A 334 7.24 37.89 24.43
C ARG A 334 8.30 36.85 24.80
N LEU A 335 9.40 36.79 24.05
CA LEU A 335 10.53 35.91 24.33
C LEU A 335 11.26 36.36 25.59
N GLU A 336 11.50 37.67 25.76
CA GLU A 336 12.08 38.24 26.99
C GLU A 336 11.20 37.97 28.21
N ARG A 337 9.91 38.26 28.14
CA ARG A 337 8.97 37.94 29.25
C ARG A 337 8.89 36.45 29.57
N ARG A 338 9.17 35.57 28.60
CA ARG A 338 9.27 34.11 28.85
C ARG A 338 10.60 33.77 29.53
N ARG A 339 11.70 34.37 29.09
CA ARG A 339 13.03 34.22 29.69
C ARG A 339 13.02 34.69 31.14
N ASP A 340 12.44 35.85 31.43
CA ASP A 340 12.33 36.40 32.78
C ASP A 340 11.48 35.55 33.71
N ARG A 341 10.35 35.01 33.21
CA ARG A 341 9.53 34.05 33.98
C ARG A 341 10.30 32.77 34.26
N HIS A 342 11.06 32.27 33.30
CA HIS A 342 11.84 31.06 33.47
C HIS A 342 13.00 31.27 34.46
N ILE A 343 13.60 32.45 34.46
CA ILE A 343 14.63 32.87 35.43
C ILE A 343 14.01 33.01 36.83
N LYS A 344 12.88 33.71 36.97
CA LYS A 344 12.17 33.83 38.25
C LYS A 344 11.78 32.48 38.85
N VAL A 345 11.25 31.57 38.03
CA VAL A 345 10.91 30.20 38.47
C VAL A 345 12.16 29.39 38.86
N LYS A 346 13.31 29.60 38.21
CA LYS A 346 14.57 28.97 38.60
C LYS A 346 15.13 29.54 39.91
N ILE A 347 14.98 30.84 40.15
CA ILE A 347 15.42 31.50 41.38
C ILE A 347 14.53 31.05 42.55
N GLN A 348 13.21 30.99 42.38
CA GLN A 348 12.26 30.48 43.39
C GLN A 348 12.41 28.99 43.73
N LYS A 349 13.13 28.21 42.91
CA LYS A 349 13.43 26.80 43.17
C LYS A 349 14.82 26.58 43.79
N LYS A 350 15.62 27.65 43.92
CA LYS A 350 16.97 27.62 44.50
C LYS A 350 17.09 28.33 45.85
N LEU A 351 16.08 29.11 46.22
CA LEU A 351 15.75 29.46 47.60
C LEU A 351 14.78 28.41 48.13
#